data_AF-A0A7C6HNA2-F1
#
_entry.id   AF-A0A7C6HNA2-F1
#
_cell.length_a   1.000
_cell.length_b   1.000
_cell.length_c   1.000
_cell.angle_alpha   90.00
_cell.angle_beta   90.00
_cell.angle_gamma   90.00
#
_symmetry.space_group_name_H-M   'P 1'
#
loop_
_entity.id
_entity.type
_entity.pdbx_description
1 polymer ?
#
loop_
_entity_poly.entity_id
_entity_poly.type
_entity_poly.pdbx_seq_one_letter_code
_entity_poly.pdbx_strand_id
1 'polypeptide(L)'
;MIEPTQAKKSKGKNVYLTLLTSTLLLSAFTFGGGYVIVPLMRKRFVEELDWIEEDEMLNIVAIAQSAPGPITVNASILIGYKMAGIPGALLTLLGTITPPLV
;
A
#
# COMPACT_ATOMS: atom_id res chain seq x y z
N MET A 1 -15.67 4.78 5.83
CA MET A 1 -15.94 4.10 4.55
C MET A 1 -14.83 4.55 3.61
N ILE A 2 -13.90 3.67 3.23
CA ILE A 2 -12.79 4.05 2.33
C ILE A 2 -13.39 4.14 0.94
N GLU A 3 -13.63 5.35 0.46
CA GLU A 3 -14.08 5.55 -0.91
C GLU A 3 -12.89 5.33 -1.86
N PRO A 4 -13.08 4.62 -2.98
CA PRO A 4 -12.05 4.45 -3.98
C PRO A 4 -11.80 5.80 -4.67
N THR A 5 -10.81 6.54 -4.17
CA THR A 5 -10.33 7.75 -4.84
C THR A 5 -9.66 7.33 -6.14
N GLN A 6 -10.30 7.64 -7.27
CA GLN A 6 -9.72 7.50 -8.59
C GLN A 6 -8.35 8.17 -8.59
N ALA A 7 -7.29 7.36 -8.70
CA ALA A 7 -5.91 7.82 -8.71
C ALA A 7 -5.77 9.08 -9.57
N LYS A 8 -5.29 10.17 -8.97
CA LYS A 8 -4.82 11.37 -9.68
C LYS A 8 -3.86 10.86 -10.76
N LYS A 9 -4.31 10.81 -12.02
CA LYS A 9 -3.63 10.11 -13.13
C LYS A 9 -2.16 10.50 -13.15
N SER A 10 -1.29 9.63 -12.63
CA SER A 10 0.15 9.84 -12.69
C SER A 10 0.55 9.84 -14.17
N LYS A 11 1.14 10.94 -14.61
CA LYS A 11 1.62 11.16 -15.97
C LYS A 11 2.54 10.00 -16.39
N GLY A 12 2.04 9.12 -17.25
CA GLY A 12 2.86 8.26 -18.12
C GLY A 12 3.25 6.86 -17.63
N LYS A 13 2.99 6.45 -16.38
CA LYS A 13 3.24 5.07 -15.91
C LYS A 13 1.96 4.37 -15.46
N ASN A 14 1.83 3.09 -15.82
CA ASN A 14 0.68 2.26 -15.53
C ASN A 14 0.50 2.10 -14.02
N VAL A 15 -0.62 2.56 -13.46
CA VAL A 15 -0.89 2.59 -12.00
C VAL A 15 -0.68 1.21 -11.37
N TYR A 16 -1.07 0.15 -12.07
CA TYR A 16 -0.90 -1.24 -11.66
C TYR A 16 0.58 -1.65 -11.50
N LEU A 17 1.45 -1.22 -12.42
CA LEU A 17 2.90 -1.49 -12.32
C LEU A 17 3.52 -0.74 -11.16
N THR A 18 3.10 0.50 -10.93
CA THR A 18 3.58 1.30 -9.80
C THR A 18 3.16 0.68 -8.48
N LEU A 19 1.91 0.21 -8.37
CA LEU A 19 1.43 -0.48 -7.17
C LEU A 19 2.27 -1.73 -6.90
N LEU A 20 2.37 -2.63 -7.89
CA LEU A 20 3.10 -3.88 -7.76
C LEU A 20 4.57 -3.64 -7.37
N THR A 21 5.28 -2.80 -8.12
CA THR A 21 6.71 -2.51 -7.86
C THR A 21 6.92 -1.81 -6.53
N SER A 22 6.04 -0.88 -6.14
CA SER A 22 6.15 -0.20 -4.86
C SER A 22 5.93 -1.17 -3.70
N THR A 23 4.86 -1.97 -3.72
CA THR A 23 4.62 -2.96 -2.66
C THR A 23 5.67 -4.05 -2.59
N LEU A 24 6.23 -4.44 -3.75
CA LEU A 24 7.30 -5.41 -3.83
C LEU A 24 8.59 -4.88 -3.20
N LEU A 25 8.94 -3.64 -3.53
CA LEU A 25 10.06 -2.94 -2.91
C LEU A 25 9.83 -2.79 -1.40
N LEU A 26 8.69 -2.23 -0.98
CA LEU A 26 8.36 -2.03 0.42
C LEU A 26 8.50 -3.32 1.24
N SER A 27 7.94 -4.43 0.74
CA SER A 27 8.05 -5.74 1.37
C SER A 27 9.49 -6.25 1.44
N ALA A 28 10.29 -6.07 0.37
CA ALA A 28 11.71 -6.47 0.37
C ALA A 28 12.56 -5.64 1.35
N PHE A 29 12.15 -4.41 1.68
CA PHE A 29 12.86 -3.55 2.62
C PHE A 29 12.22 -3.49 4.02
N THR A 30 11.27 -4.38 4.34
CA THR A 30 10.62 -4.43 5.68
C THR A 30 11.44 -5.19 6.73
N PHE A 31 12.78 -5.12 6.66
CA PHE A 31 13.66 -5.70 7.69
C PHE A 31 13.60 -4.86 8.96
N GLY A 32 13.09 -5.42 10.06
CA GLY A 32 13.00 -4.72 11.36
C GLY A 32 11.67 -4.85 12.11
N GLY A 33 10.75 -5.69 11.65
CA GLY A 33 9.49 -6.01 12.34
C GLY A 33 8.25 -5.45 11.64
N GLY A 34 7.07 -5.96 12.01
CA GLY A 34 5.81 -5.72 11.27
C GLY A 34 5.37 -4.26 11.11
N TYR A 35 5.87 -3.35 11.95
CA TYR A 35 5.51 -1.92 11.90
C TYR A 35 6.38 -1.06 10.98
N VAL A 36 7.54 -1.56 10.52
CA VAL A 36 8.45 -0.79 9.64
C VAL A 36 7.80 -0.47 8.29
N ILE A 37 6.81 -1.27 7.88
CA ILE A 37 6.06 -1.06 6.64
C ILE A 37 5.32 0.29 6.63
N VAL A 38 4.84 0.77 7.78
CA VAL A 38 4.00 1.96 7.89
C VAL A 38 4.74 3.24 7.48
N PRO A 39 5.91 3.57 8.06
CA PRO A 39 6.68 4.74 7.62
C PRO A 39 7.16 4.61 6.17
N LEU A 40 7.46 3.40 5.70
CA LEU A 40 7.85 3.18 4.30
C LEU A 40 6.69 3.42 3.33
N MET A 41 5.48 2.95 3.65
CA MET A 41 4.26 3.22 2.90
C MET A 41 3.92 4.70 2.91
N ARG A 42 4.04 5.38 4.06
CA ARG A 42 3.85 6.83 4.18
C ARG A 42 4.80 7.57 3.24
N LYS A 43 6.11 7.30 3.34
CA LYS A 43 7.10 7.89 2.43
C LYS A 43 6.75 7.65 0.96
N ARG A 44 6.34 6.44 0.60
CA ARG A 44 6.08 6.08 -0.80
C ARG A 44 4.78 6.65 -1.35
N PHE A 45 3.67 6.48 -0.64
CA PHE A 45 2.33 6.80 -1.14
C PHE A 45 1.84 8.20 -0.77
N VAL A 46 2.38 8.79 0.29
CA VAL A 46 2.10 10.18 0.71
C VAL A 46 3.16 11.11 0.13
N GLU A 47 4.44 10.95 0.50
CA GLU A 47 5.47 11.93 0.16
C GLU A 47 5.96 11.84 -1.30
N GLU A 48 6.25 10.65 -1.81
CA GLU A 48 6.84 10.47 -3.14
C GLU A 48 5.80 10.46 -4.28
N LEU A 49 4.65 9.82 -4.04
CA LEU A 49 3.60 9.65 -5.06
C LEU A 49 2.46 10.67 -4.93
N ASP A 50 2.27 11.32 -3.78
CA ASP A 50 1.16 12.25 -3.53
C ASP A 50 -0.22 11.62 -3.88
N TRP A 51 -0.38 10.35 -3.53
CA TRP A 51 -1.58 9.55 -3.85
C TRP A 51 -2.56 9.45 -2.69
N ILE A 52 -2.03 9.56 -1.48
CA ILE A 52 -2.75 9.41 -0.21
C ILE A 52 -2.35 10.60 0.65
N GLU A 53 -3.31 11.26 1.27
CA GLU A 53 -3.05 12.34 2.23
C GLU A 53 -2.56 11.78 3.58
N GLU A 54 -1.91 12.61 4.38
CA GLU A 54 -1.32 12.21 5.66
C GLU A 54 -2.37 11.63 6.64
N ASP A 55 -3.50 12.32 6.79
CA ASP A 55 -4.63 11.90 7.63
C ASP A 55 -5.24 10.59 7.14
N GLU A 56 -5.25 10.39 5.84
CA GLU A 56 -5.76 9.18 5.24
C GLU A 56 -4.84 7.98 5.43
N MET A 57 -3.52 8.19 5.36
CA MET A 57 -2.55 7.17 5.72
C MET A 57 -2.73 6.72 7.19
N LEU A 58 -2.98 7.66 8.11
CA LEU A 58 -3.29 7.34 9.50
C LEU A 58 -4.57 6.51 9.64
N ASN A 59 -5.63 6.85 8.90
CA ASN A 59 -6.87 6.08 8.87
C ASN A 59 -6.67 4.66 8.33
N ILE A 60 -5.91 4.50 7.24
CA ILE A 60 -5.56 3.19 6.67
C ILE A 60 -4.83 2.34 7.71
N VAL A 61 -3.86 2.91 8.41
CA VAL A 61 -3.08 2.22 9.45
C VAL A 61 -3.97 1.81 10.63
N ALA A 62 -4.87 2.68 11.07
CA ALA A 62 -5.82 2.38 12.15
C ALA A 62 -6.73 1.20 11.78
N ILE A 63 -7.27 1.21 10.55
CA ILE A 63 -8.11 0.12 10.04
C ILE A 63 -7.30 -1.18 9.92
N ALA A 64 -6.09 -1.10 9.37
CA ALA A 64 -5.22 -2.26 9.18
C ALA A 64 -4.83 -2.95 10.50
N GLN A 65 -4.64 -2.19 11.58
CA GLN A 65 -4.36 -2.71 12.92
C GLN A 65 -5.59 -3.26 13.62
N SER A 66 -6.77 -2.72 13.32
CA SER A 66 -8.03 -3.22 13.90
C SER A 66 -8.46 -4.58 13.34
N ALA A 67 -8.00 -4.92 12.13
CA ALA A 67 -8.29 -6.19 11.47
C ALA A 67 -7.34 -7.30 11.94
N PRO A 68 -7.82 -8.55 12.09
CA PRO A 68 -6.95 -9.67 12.43
C PRO A 68 -5.93 -9.94 11.31
N GLY A 69 -4.69 -10.27 11.68
CA GLY A 69 -3.61 -10.62 10.75
C GLY A 69 -2.48 -9.60 10.68
N PRO A 70 -1.56 -9.74 9.70
CA PRO A 70 -0.41 -8.86 9.58
C PRO A 70 -0.83 -7.46 9.10
N ILE A 71 -0.47 -6.43 9.88
CA ILE A 71 -0.71 -5.02 9.52
C ILE A 71 -0.20 -4.68 8.11
N THR A 72 0.95 -5.24 7.71
CA THR A 72 1.56 -5.10 6.39
C THR A 72 0.64 -5.51 5.25
N VAL A 73 -0.06 -6.64 5.41
CA VAL A 73 -0.96 -7.20 4.40
C VAL A 73 -2.27 -6.40 4.38
N ASN A 74 -2.82 -6.12 5.55
CA ASN A 74 -4.07 -5.36 5.64
C ASN A 74 -3.89 -3.94 5.06
N ALA A 75 -2.81 -3.24 5.41
CA ALA A 75 -2.52 -1.91 4.89
C ALA A 75 -2.29 -1.92 3.37
N SER A 76 -1.56 -2.91 2.83
CA SER A 76 -1.31 -2.97 1.39
C SER A 76 -2.57 -3.24 0.57
N ILE A 77 -3.48 -4.08 1.07
CA ILE A 77 -4.79 -4.32 0.46
C ILE A 77 -5.61 -3.03 0.44
N LEU A 78 -5.67 -2.29 1.56
CA LEU A 78 -6.43 -1.04 1.65
C LEU A 78 -5.90 0.02 0.69
N ILE A 79 -4.57 0.18 0.61
CA ILE A 79 -3.92 1.09 -0.33
C ILE A 79 -4.22 0.68 -1.78
N GLY A 80 -4.03 -0.60 -2.13
CA GLY A 80 -4.32 -1.09 -3.47
C GLY A 80 -5.79 -0.92 -3.86
N TYR A 81 -6.70 -1.20 -2.93
CA TYR A 81 -8.13 -1.02 -3.10
C TYR A 81 -8.49 0.44 -3.36
N LYS A 82 -7.91 1.37 -2.60
CA LYS A 82 -8.13 2.79 -2.80
C LYS A 82 -7.67 3.25 -4.18
N MET A 83 -6.48 2.81 -4.61
CA MET A 83 -5.86 3.32 -5.83
C MET A 83 -6.47 2.76 -7.13
N ALA A 84 -6.85 1.48 -7.15
CA ALA A 84 -7.34 0.83 -8.36
C ALA A 84 -8.46 -0.20 -8.12
N GLY A 85 -9.17 -0.09 -6.99
CA GLY A 85 -10.26 -1.01 -6.63
C GLY A 85 -9.78 -2.44 -6.37
N ILE A 86 -10.67 -3.41 -6.56
CA ILE A 86 -10.37 -4.85 -6.40
C ILE A 86 -9.08 -5.30 -7.11
N PRO A 87 -8.81 -4.95 -8.39
CA PRO A 87 -7.57 -5.39 -9.03
C PRO A 87 -6.32 -4.75 -8.43
N GLY A 88 -6.41 -3.51 -7.93
CA GLY A 88 -5.33 -2.88 -7.17
C GLY A 88 -5.04 -3.61 -5.87
N ALA A 89 -6.07 -3.98 -5.12
CA ALA A 89 -5.97 -4.74 -3.88
C ALA A 89 -5.30 -6.11 -4.06
N LEU A 90 -5.64 -6.83 -5.13
CA LEU A 90 -5.02 -8.11 -5.47
C LEU A 90 -3.54 -7.95 -5.84
N LEU A 91 -3.20 -6.91 -6.62
CA LEU A 91 -1.82 -6.65 -7.02
C LEU A 91 -0.93 -6.25 -5.85
N THR A 92 -1.40 -5.39 -4.96
CA THR A 92 -0.65 -5.01 -3.76
C THR A 92 -0.53 -6.16 -2.79
N LEU A 93 -1.57 -6.98 -2.64
CA LEU A 93 -1.50 -8.23 -1.88
C LEU A 93 -0.38 -9.13 -2.42
N LEU A 94 -0.42 -9.45 -3.73
CA LEU A 94 0.61 -10.27 -4.39
C LEU A 94 2.00 -9.65 -4.22
N GLY A 95 2.14 -8.35 -4.48
CA GLY A 95 3.40 -7.63 -4.32
C GLY A 95 3.91 -7.60 -2.89
N THR A 96 3.04 -7.67 -1.88
CA THR A 96 3.43 -7.72 -0.46
C THR A 96 3.72 -9.14 0.02
N ILE A 97 3.05 -10.18 -0.49
CA ILE A 97 3.27 -11.57 -0.04
C ILE A 97 4.33 -12.32 -0.85
N THR A 98 4.73 -11.82 -2.02
CA THR A 98 5.75 -12.45 -2.88
C THR A 98 7.18 -12.25 -2.36
N PRO A 99 7.57 -11.07 -1.82
CA PRO A 99 8.96 -10.83 -1.42
C PRO A 99 9.46 -11.50 -0.13
N PRO A 100 8.66 -12.13 0.75
CA PRO A 100 9.19 -12.96 1.82
C PRO A 100 9.45 -14.43 1.41
N LEU A 101 9.62 -14.73 0.10
CA LEU A 101 10.03 -16.05 -0.40
C LEU A 101 11.55 -16.17 -0.69
N VAL A 102 12.37 -15.24 -0.18
CA VAL A 102 13.84 -15.32 -0.21
C VAL A 102 14.43 -15.12 1.18
#